data_AF-A0A3M8CRV4-F1
#
_entry.id   AF-A0A3M8CRV4-F1
#
_cell.length_a   1.000
_cell.length_b   1.000
_cell.length_c   1.000
_cell.angle_alpha   90.00
_cell.angle_beta   90.00
_cell.angle_gamma   90.00
#
_symmetry.space_group_name_H-M   'P 1'
#
loop_
_entity.id
_entity.type
_entity.pdbx_description
1 polymer ?
#
loop_
_entity_poly.entity_id
_entity_poly.type
_entity_poly.pdbx_seq_one_letter_code
_entity_poly.pdbx_strand_id
1 'polypeptide(L)'
;MLTRKEALARLQEEIKAGNPIIGAGAGTGLSAKSAEAGGADLIIIYNSGRYRMAGRGSLAGLLPYGDANQIVVEMAGEVLPIVKNTPVLAGVCGTDPFR
;
A
#
# COMPACT_ATOMS: atom_id res chain seq x y z
N MET A 1 3.84 14.01 8.86
CA MET A 1 2.94 13.36 7.88
C MET A 1 3.05 14.15 6.58
N LEU A 2 3.31 13.50 5.45
CA LEU A 2 3.37 14.20 4.16
C LEU A 2 1.97 14.66 3.74
N THR A 3 1.86 15.90 3.29
CA THR A 3 0.65 16.40 2.63
C THR A 3 0.57 15.83 1.21
N ARG A 4 -0.64 15.79 0.65
CA ARG A 4 -0.86 15.43 -0.77
C ARG A 4 0.00 16.28 -1.71
N LYS A 5 0.13 17.59 -1.43
CA LYS A 5 0.89 18.51 -2.28
C LYS A 5 2.38 18.16 -2.26
N GLU A 6 2.95 17.87 -1.10
CA GLU A 6 4.36 17.46 -0.97
C GLU A 6 4.61 16.11 -1.65
N ALA A 7 3.73 15.13 -1.47
CA ALA A 7 3.86 13.83 -2.12
C ALA A 7 3.83 13.96 -3.65
N LEU A 8 2.88 14.73 -4.20
CA LEU A 8 2.83 14.99 -5.64
C LEU A 8 4.06 15.77 -6.14
N ALA A 9 4.57 16.73 -5.37
CA ALA A 9 5.78 17.46 -5.74
C ALA A 9 6.98 16.51 -5.89
N ARG A 10 7.19 15.59 -4.94
CA ARG A 10 8.26 14.58 -5.01
C ARG A 10 8.13 13.68 -6.24
N LEU A 11 6.93 13.18 -6.52
CA LEU A 11 6.68 12.36 -7.72
C LEU A 11 6.97 13.14 -9.02
N GLN A 12 6.63 14.42 -9.07
CA GLN A 12 6.92 15.28 -10.21
C GLN A 12 8.42 15.58 -10.35
N GLU A 13 9.17 15.63 -9.24
CA GLU A 13 10.62 15.78 -9.24
C GLU A 13 11.30 14.54 -9.85
N GLU A 14 10.86 13.32 -9.50
CA GLU A 14 11.37 12.08 -10.11
C GLU A 14 11.14 12.06 -11.64
N ILE A 15 9.94 12.44 -12.10
CA ILE A 15 9.62 12.55 -13.53
C ILE A 15 10.53 13.57 -14.22
N LYS A 16 10.74 14.75 -13.61
CA LYS A 16 11.61 15.80 -14.16
C LYS A 16 13.08 15.37 -14.23
N ALA A 17 13.52 14.53 -13.29
CA ALA A 17 14.84 13.93 -13.30
C ALA A 17 14.99 12.79 -14.34
N GLY A 18 13.89 12.38 -14.99
CA GLY A 18 13.88 11.27 -15.95
C GLY A 18 13.80 9.89 -15.29
N ASN A 19 13.48 9.83 -14.00
CA ASN A 19 13.36 8.58 -13.25
C ASN A 19 11.92 8.03 -13.35
N PRO A 20 11.75 6.70 -13.37
CA PRO A 20 10.44 6.08 -13.26
C PRO A 20 9.88 6.22 -11.84
N ILE A 21 8.55 6.33 -11.73
CA ILE A 21 7.86 6.21 -10.44
C ILE A 21 7.59 4.74 -10.14
N ILE A 22 8.01 4.26 -8.98
CA ILE A 22 7.87 2.88 -8.53
C ILE A 22 6.89 2.79 -7.35
N GLY A 23 5.74 2.16 -7.62
CA GLY A 23 4.77 1.79 -6.59
C GLY A 23 4.94 0.34 -6.12
N ALA A 24 4.95 0.12 -4.80
CA ALA A 24 5.12 -1.20 -4.21
C ALA A 24 3.85 -1.66 -3.45
N GLY A 25 3.37 -2.87 -3.75
CA GLY A 25 2.32 -3.51 -2.96
C GLY A 25 2.89 -4.21 -1.72
N ALA A 26 2.44 -3.84 -0.51
CA ALA A 26 2.92 -4.45 0.74
C ALA A 26 1.82 -5.27 1.42
N GLY A 27 2.11 -6.54 1.71
CA GLY A 27 1.21 -7.45 2.42
C GLY A 27 1.50 -7.63 3.90
N THR A 28 2.65 -7.15 4.37
CA THR A 28 3.09 -7.18 5.77
C THR A 28 3.88 -5.91 6.09
N GLY A 29 4.06 -5.63 7.39
CA GLY A 29 4.97 -4.58 7.86
C GLY A 29 6.42 -4.75 7.39
N LEU A 30 6.92 -6.00 7.32
CA LEU A 30 8.26 -6.28 6.80
C LEU A 30 8.37 -5.92 5.31
N SER A 31 7.39 -6.30 4.49
CA SER A 31 7.35 -5.93 3.07
C SER A 31 7.37 -4.41 2.89
N ALA A 32 6.61 -3.68 3.71
CA ALA A 32 6.55 -2.22 3.64
C ALA A 32 7.90 -1.58 4.04
N LYS A 33 8.54 -2.08 5.11
CA LYS A 33 9.87 -1.63 5.53
C LYS A 33 10.92 -1.82 4.43
N SER A 34 10.92 -3.00 3.81
CA SER A 34 11.85 -3.31 2.74
C SER A 34 11.57 -2.48 1.49
N ALA A 35 10.30 -2.20 1.16
CA ALA A 35 9.93 -1.33 0.06
C ALA A 35 10.41 0.11 0.27
N GLU A 36 10.21 0.67 1.46
CA GLU A 36 10.74 2.01 1.80
C GLU A 36 12.28 2.05 1.74
N ALA A 37 12.95 1.04 2.31
CA ALA A 37 14.41 0.94 2.25
C ALA A 37 14.94 0.76 0.81
N GLY A 38 14.15 0.16 -0.07
CA GLY A 38 14.44 0.01 -1.49
C GLY A 38 14.13 1.25 -2.34
N GLY A 39 13.65 2.34 -1.74
CA GLY A 39 13.38 3.59 -2.45
C GLY A 39 12.06 3.61 -3.20
N ALA A 40 11.05 2.84 -2.78
CA ALA A 40 9.71 2.95 -3.38
C ALA A 40 9.12 4.35 -3.16
N ASP A 41 8.59 4.94 -4.23
CA ASP A 41 7.96 6.27 -4.22
C ASP A 41 6.62 6.27 -3.49
N LEU A 42 5.93 5.14 -3.52
CA LEU A 42 4.63 4.94 -2.90
C LEU A 42 4.39 3.47 -2.56
N ILE A 43 3.70 3.23 -1.45
CA ILE A 43 3.33 1.89 -0.98
C ILE A 43 1.81 1.77 -1.01
N ILE A 44 1.28 0.63 -1.46
CA ILE A 44 -0.16 0.33 -1.39
C ILE A 44 -0.39 -0.94 -0.56
N ILE A 45 -1.33 -0.88 0.37
CA ILE A 45 -1.75 -2.01 1.21
C ILE A 45 -3.21 -2.38 0.94
N TYR A 46 -3.50 -3.68 0.89
CA TYR A 46 -4.84 -4.24 0.67
C TYR A 46 -4.85 -5.75 0.96
N ASN A 47 -6.04 -6.33 1.08
CA ASN A 47 -6.26 -7.73 1.46
C ASN A 47 -5.52 -8.75 0.59
N SER A 48 -5.50 -8.61 -0.75
CA SER A 48 -4.72 -9.51 -1.62
C SER A 48 -3.23 -9.47 -1.31
N GLY A 49 -2.69 -8.35 -0.82
CA GLY A 49 -1.31 -8.28 -0.32
C GLY A 49 -1.10 -9.22 0.86
N ARG A 50 -1.96 -9.13 1.88
CA ARG A 50 -1.94 -10.03 3.05
C ARG A 50 -2.08 -11.50 2.63
N TYR A 51 -3.01 -11.79 1.72
CA TYR A 51 -3.24 -13.15 1.23
C TYR A 51 -2.07 -13.73 0.43
N ARG A 52 -1.40 -12.91 -0.40
CA ARG A 52 -0.15 -13.33 -1.06
C ARG A 52 0.93 -13.70 -0.05
N MET A 53 1.09 -12.90 1.00
CA MET A 53 2.06 -13.18 2.06
C MET A 53 1.70 -14.40 2.91
N ALA A 54 0.44 -14.83 2.89
CA ALA A 54 -0.03 -16.09 3.44
C ALA A 54 0.08 -17.29 2.47
N GLY A 55 0.65 -17.10 1.27
CA GLY A 55 0.79 -18.16 0.25
C GLY A 55 -0.50 -18.45 -0.51
N ARG A 56 -1.34 -17.45 -0.77
CA ARG A 56 -2.57 -17.57 -1.59
C ARG A 56 -2.47 -16.73 -2.86
N GLY A 57 -3.24 -17.09 -3.88
CA GLY A 57 -3.28 -16.35 -5.14
C GLY A 57 -3.90 -14.96 -5.00
N SER A 58 -3.48 -14.01 -5.85
CA SER A 58 -3.93 -12.60 -5.80
C SER A 58 -5.46 -12.44 -5.88
N LEU A 59 -6.14 -13.31 -6.64
CA LEU A 59 -7.59 -13.25 -6.82
C LEU A 59 -8.37 -13.64 -5.56
N ALA A 60 -7.72 -14.22 -4.54
CA ALA A 60 -8.37 -14.50 -3.27
C ALA A 60 -8.94 -13.25 -2.59
N GLY A 61 -8.37 -12.06 -2.85
CA GLY A 61 -8.89 -10.80 -2.31
C GLY A 61 -10.21 -10.32 -2.92
N LEU A 62 -10.66 -10.95 -4.01
CA LEU A 62 -11.94 -10.66 -4.66
C LEU A 62 -13.05 -11.66 -4.25
N LEU A 63 -12.69 -12.70 -3.51
CA LEU A 63 -13.60 -13.77 -3.09
C LEU A 63 -14.11 -13.50 -1.66
N PRO A 64 -15.23 -14.13 -1.23
CA PRO A 64 -15.86 -13.87 0.08
C PRO A 64 -15.10 -14.54 1.23
N TYR A 65 -13.79 -14.30 1.33
CA TYR A 65 -12.92 -14.83 2.39
C TYR A 65 -12.68 -13.82 3.52
N GLY A 66 -13.16 -12.58 3.38
CA GLY A 66 -13.10 -11.54 4.41
C GLY A 66 -13.52 -10.18 3.86
N ASP A 67 -13.84 -9.25 4.76
CA ASP A 67 -14.13 -7.85 4.42
C ASP A 67 -12.83 -7.12 4.04
N ALA A 68 -12.72 -6.71 2.78
CA ALA A 68 -11.54 -6.02 2.25
C ALA A 68 -11.27 -4.67 2.95
N ASN A 69 -12.33 -3.89 3.23
CA ASN A 69 -12.23 -2.56 3.85
C ASN A 69 -11.86 -2.67 5.34
N GLN A 70 -12.34 -3.72 6.02
CA GLN A 70 -11.91 -3.99 7.39
C GLN A 70 -10.46 -4.48 7.45
N ILE A 71 -10.08 -5.41 6.57
CA ILE A 71 -8.71 -5.95 6.53
C ILE A 71 -7.68 -4.84 6.27
N VAL A 72 -7.95 -3.89 5.37
CA VAL A 72 -6.97 -2.82 5.10
C VAL A 72 -6.78 -1.88 6.30
N VAL A 73 -7.82 -1.66 7.10
CA VAL A 73 -7.72 -0.90 8.37
C VAL A 73 -6.86 -1.65 9.39
N GLU A 74 -7.03 -2.97 9.50
CA GLU A 74 -6.16 -3.79 10.37
C GLU A 74 -4.70 -3.75 9.90
N MET A 75 -4.47 -3.90 8.59
CA MET A 75 -3.12 -3.84 8.00
C MET A 75 -2.44 -2.50 8.25
N ALA A 76 -3.20 -1.40 8.36
CA ALA A 76 -2.63 -0.09 8.68
C ALA A 76 -1.90 -0.09 10.03
N GLY A 77 -2.39 -0.85 11.03
CA GLY A 77 -1.74 -1.02 12.32
C GLY A 77 -0.39 -1.75 12.25
N GLU A 78 -0.19 -2.59 11.23
CA GLU A 78 1.08 -3.30 10.98
C GLU A 78 2.07 -2.47 10.16
N VAL A 79 1.57 -1.54 9.34
CA VAL A 79 2.37 -0.86 8.31
C VAL A 79 2.72 0.58 8.67
N LEU A 80 1.74 1.39 9.08
CA LEU A 80 1.94 2.82 9.35
C LEU A 80 2.96 3.11 10.46
N PRO A 81 3.08 2.29 11.53
CA PRO A 81 4.13 2.52 12.54
C PRO A 81 5.55 2.29 12.02
N ILE A 82 5.71 1.51 10.94
CA ILE A 82 7.01 1.06 10.43
C ILE A 82 7.52 1.99 9.33
N VAL A 83 6.67 2.36 8.39
CA VAL A 83 7.01 3.28 7.28
C VAL A 83 7.14 4.71 7.79
N LYS A 84 8.19 5.43 7.41
CA LYS A 84 8.51 6.75 7.98
C LYS A 84 8.33 7.91 7.01
N ASN A 85 8.73 7.74 5.76
CA ASN A 85 8.92 8.79 4.77
C ASN A 85 8.20 8.53 3.45
N THR A 86 7.81 7.29 3.17
CA THR A 86 7.07 6.92 1.95
C THR A 86 5.55 7.01 2.18
N PRO A 87 4.78 7.65 1.28
CA PRO A 87 3.33 7.67 1.37
C PRO A 87 2.74 6.25 1.24
N VAL A 88 1.80 5.92 2.12
CA VAL A 88 1.08 4.64 2.13
C VAL A 88 -0.38 4.88 1.72
N LEU A 89 -0.84 4.14 0.72
CA LEU A 89 -2.20 4.19 0.18
C LEU A 89 -2.97 2.94 0.60
N ALA A 90 -4.24 3.11 0.94
CA ALA A 90 -5.16 2.00 1.20
C ALA A 90 -5.87 1.59 -0.10
N GLY A 91 -5.89 0.30 -0.42
CA GLY A 91 -6.79 -0.24 -1.43
C GLY A 91 -8.20 -0.38 -0.85
N VAL A 92 -9.15 0.33 -1.44
CA VAL A 92 -10.54 0.40 -0.98
C VAL A 92 -11.43 -0.44 -1.89
N CYS A 93 -12.27 -1.29 -1.29
CA CYS A 93 -13.38 -1.92 -2.00
C CYS A 93 -14.51 -0.90 -2.14
N GLY A 94 -14.53 -0.17 -3.25
CA GLY A 94 -15.51 0.89 -3.50
C GLY A 94 -16.93 0.42 -3.78
N THR A 95 -17.14 -0.89 -3.94
CA THR A 95 -18.46 -1.51 -4.17
C THR A 95 -18.98 -2.23 -2.92
N ASP A 96 -18.37 -2.00 -1.75
CA ASP A 96 -18.87 -2.50 -0.48
C ASP A 96 -20.24 -1.85 -0.17
N PRO A 97 -21.34 -2.62 -0.12
CA PRO A 97 -22.69 -2.06 0.04
C PRO A 97 -23.00 -1.64 1.49
N PHE A 98 -22.07 -1.86 2.43
CA PHE A 98 -22.28 -1.58 3.85
C PHE A 98 -21.45 -0.39 4.36
N ARG A 99 -20.83 0.39 3.47
CA ARG A 99 -20.06 1.60 3.80
C ARG A 99 -20.41 2.78 2.91
#